data_AF-A0A7W0JA56-F1
#
_entry.id   AF-A0A7W0JA56-F1
#
_cell.length_a   1.000
_cell.length_b   1.000
_cell.length_c   1.000
_cell.angle_alpha   90.00
_cell.angle_beta   90.00
_cell.angle_gamma   90.00
#
_symmetry.space_group_name_H-M   'P 1'
#
loop_
_entity.id
_entity.type
_entity.pdbx_description
1 polymer ?
#
loop_
_entity_poly.entity_id
_entity_poly.type
_entity_poly.pdbx_seq_one_letter_code
_entity_poly.pdbx_strand_id
1 'polypeptide(L)' 'MTEHNVLGDELEPCGTDPLTGFFRDGCCSTGPDDVGSHTICAVVTAEFLDHQRS' A
#
# COMPACT_ATOMS: atom_id res chain seq x y z
N MET A 1 -17.19 -0.80 6.43
CA MET A 1 -17.00 -2.04 5.66
C MET A 1 -15.53 -2.39 5.79
N THR A 2 -15.20 -3.62 6.17
CA THR A 2 -13.81 -4.07 6.25
C THR A 2 -13.24 -4.18 4.84
N GLU A 3 -12.03 -3.68 4.62
CA GLU A 3 -11.34 -3.87 3.34
C GLU A 3 -10.77 -5.28 3.26
N HIS A 4 -10.65 -5.81 2.05
CA HIS A 4 -10.22 -7.19 1.83
C HIS A 4 -8.97 -7.22 0.96
N ASN A 5 -8.08 -8.16 1.26
CA ASN A 5 -6.91 -8.44 0.42
C ASN A 5 -7.32 -9.25 -0.83
N VAL A 6 -6.35 -9.53 -1.71
CA VAL A 6 -6.59 -10.24 -2.98
C VAL A 6 -7.06 -11.70 -2.83
N LEU A 7 -6.98 -12.27 -1.62
CA LEU A 7 -7.48 -13.61 -1.29
C LEU A 7 -8.93 -13.57 -0.79
N GLY A 8 -9.48 -12.37 -0.54
CA GLY A 8 -10.83 -12.18 0.03
C GLY A 8 -10.87 -12.18 1.55
N ASP A 9 -9.73 -12.26 2.23
CA ASP A 9 -9.62 -12.12 3.69
C ASP A 9 -9.46 -10.64 4.09
N GLU A 10 -9.50 -10.34 5.39
CA GLU A 10 -9.28 -8.98 5.92
C GLU A 10 -7.93 -8.39 5.46
N LEU A 11 -7.94 -7.09 5.13
CA LEU A 11 -6.72 -6.38 4.74
C LEU A 11 -5.79 -6.19 5.95
N GLU A 12 -4.60 -6.78 5.86
CA GLU A 12 -3.57 -6.68 6.89
C GLU A 12 -2.71 -5.40 6.74
N PRO A 13 -2.07 -4.93 7.83
CA PRO A 13 -1.09 -3.84 7.76
C PRO A 13 0.08 -4.17 6.83
N CYS A 14 0.44 -3.23 5.97
CA CYS A 14 1.58 -3.34 5.07
C CYS A 14 2.90 -2.88 5.72
N GLY A 15 2.89 -1.77 6.46
CA GLY A 15 4.10 -1.20 7.06
C GLY A 15 3.83 -0.08 8.07
N THR A 16 4.54 -0.12 9.20
CA THR A 16 4.36 0.82 10.32
C THR A 16 5.62 1.61 10.68
N ASP A 17 6.79 1.15 10.26
CA ASP A 17 8.06 1.86 10.41
C ASP A 17 8.93 1.64 9.15
N PRO A 18 8.90 2.57 8.17
CA PRO A 18 8.10 3.79 8.15
C PRO A 18 6.59 3.52 8.00
N LEU A 19 5.74 4.43 8.51
CA LEU A 19 4.28 4.32 8.38
C LEU A 19 3.84 4.51 6.92
N THR A 20 3.22 3.49 6.34
CA THR A 20 2.79 3.45 4.94
C THR A 20 1.30 3.77 4.74
N GLY A 21 0.78 3.53 3.54
CA GLY A 21 -0.63 3.74 3.18
C GLY A 21 -0.93 5.17 2.72
N PHE A 22 -1.85 5.35 1.76
CA PHE A 22 -2.24 6.68 1.27
C PHE A 22 -2.78 7.56 2.41
N PHE A 23 -3.63 6.99 3.26
CA PHE A 23 -4.17 7.66 4.44
C PHE A 23 -3.23 7.68 5.66
N ARG A 24 -2.01 7.13 5.53
CA ARG A 24 -1.01 7.02 6.61
C ARG A 24 -1.52 6.28 7.84
N ASP A 25 -2.19 5.16 7.62
CA ASP A 25 -2.70 4.23 8.64
C ASP A 25 -1.95 2.89 8.68
N GLY A 26 -0.96 2.72 7.80
CA GLY A 26 -0.19 1.48 7.67
C GLY A 26 -0.80 0.44 6.74
N CYS A 27 -1.98 0.69 6.16
CA CYS A 27 -2.68 -0.24 5.26
C CYS A 27 -2.65 0.27 3.81
N CYS A 28 -2.73 -0.66 2.85
CA CYS A 28 -2.87 -0.33 1.43
C CYS A 28 -4.33 -0.04 1.04
N SER A 29 -5.06 0.62 1.93
CA SER A 29 -6.45 1.04 1.68
C SER A 29 -6.51 2.24 0.75
N THR A 30 -7.58 2.32 -0.04
CA THR A 30 -7.75 3.36 -1.06
C THR A 30 -9.14 4.02 -0.97
N GLY A 31 -9.34 5.08 -1.74
CA GLY A 31 -10.61 5.81 -1.77
C GLY A 31 -10.66 6.79 -2.93
N PRO A 32 -11.75 7.57 -3.05
CA PRO A 32 -11.95 8.48 -4.18
C PRO A 32 -10.83 9.52 -4.38
N ASP A 33 -10.15 9.89 -3.29
CA ASP A 33 -9.05 10.86 -3.30
C ASP A 33 -7.71 10.24 -3.70
N ASP A 34 -7.58 8.91 -3.63
CA ASP A 34 -6.36 8.19 -3.98
C ASP A 34 -6.36 7.81 -5.47
N VAL A 35 -6.21 8.81 -6.34
CA VAL A 35 -6.16 8.63 -7.80
C VAL A 35 -5.01 7.71 -8.24
N GLY A 36 -3.97 7.58 -7.42
CA GLY A 36 -2.83 6.70 -7.65
C GLY A 36 -3.08 5.23 -7.33
N SER A 37 -4.18 4.91 -6.64
CA SER A 37 -4.55 3.55 -6.22
C SER A 37 -3.40 2.83 -5.52
N HIS A 38 -2.99 3.33 -4.34
CA HIS A 38 -1.92 2.75 -3.51
C HIS A 38 -2.37 1.45 -2.81
N THR A 39 -2.83 0.47 -3.59
CA THR A 39 -3.47 -0.79 -3.15
C THR A 39 -2.53 -1.99 -3.14
N ILE A 40 -1.26 -1.82 -3.54
CA ILE A 40 -0.26 -2.88 -3.59
C ILE A 40 0.72 -2.74 -2.44
N CYS A 41 0.73 -3.71 -1.52
CA CYS A 41 1.81 -3.85 -0.55
C CYS A 41 3.00 -4.56 -1.20
N ALA A 42 4.16 -3.92 -1.20
CA ALA A 42 5.36 -4.45 -1.84
C ALA A 42 6.58 -4.37 -0.93
N VAL A 43 7.38 -5.43 -0.91
CA VAL A 43 8.74 -5.37 -0.40
C VAL A 43 9.63 -4.85 -1.53
N VAL A 44 10.15 -3.64 -1.36
CA VAL A 44 10.90 -2.95 -2.41
C VAL A 44 12.39 -3.29 -2.37
N THR A 45 13.02 -3.29 -3.54
CA THR A 45 14.47 -3.46 -3.72
C THR A 45 15.12 -2.16 -4.19
N ALA A 46 16.44 -2.06 -4.08
CA ALA A 46 17.18 -0.89 -4.59
C ALA A 46 16.99 -0.70 -6.10
N GLU A 47 17.01 -1.77 -6.88
CA GLU A 47 16.78 -1.72 -8.34
C GLU A 47 15.39 -1.17 -8.68
N PHE A 48 14.35 -1.60 -7.95
CA PHE A 48 13.00 -1.07 -8.15
C PHE A 48 12.94 0.43 -7.83
N LEU A 49 13.55 0.85 -6.71
CA LEU A 49 13.59 2.26 -6.33
C LEU A 49 14.32 3.13 -7.35
N ASP A 50 15.44 2.65 -7.89
CA ASP A 50 16.19 3.34 -8.94
C ASP A 50 15.36 3.44 -10.24
N HIS A 51 14.65 2.36 -10.61
CA HIS A 51 13.76 2.36 -11.77
C HIS A 51 12.56 3.31 -11.62
N GLN A 52 11.95 3.42 -10.44
CA GLN A 52 10.80 4.30 -10.22
C GLN A 52 11.17 5.79 -10.10
N ARG A 53 12.46 6.11 -9.90
CA ARG A 53 12.92 7.49 -9.74
C ARG A 53 13.10 8.22 -11.08
N SER A 54 13.31 7.49 -12.18
CA SER A 54 13.57 8.02 -13.53
C SER A 54 12.29 8.31 -14.31
#